data_AF-A0AAD5LAM1-F1
#
_entry.id   AF-A0AAD5LAM1-F1
#
_cell.length_a   1.000
_cell.length_b   1.000
_cell.length_c   1.000
_cell.angle_alpha   90.00
_cell.angle_beta   90.00
_cell.angle_gamma   90.00
#
_symmetry.space_group_name_H-M   'P 1'
#
loop_
_entity.id
_entity.type
_entity.pdbx_description
1 polymer ?
#
loop_
_entity_poly.entity_id
_entity_poly.type
_entity_poly.pdbx_seq_one_letter_code
_entity_poly.pdbx_strand_id
1 'polypeptide(L)'
;MSSISSGVFGRDGLLGLDSTYFDLVFSVREALEVSAQCFQLHRFSELVARRSVSHSLLVLLVLNCWSSLLLHRLFRGRLALGRVACLTIDLALNMVASMALPMIVFLPYALMFDVETFSLPVEVLYNDVMSTTLVLENRAVFALSWADGVSKLIPHIATLSTLRSLRVVFLEARTSTVRPSHQAAHDIVPGSAVGKPTKQQRISHTPLTRRLLNALPSVLHLAFVVLSVVIIVLHTRAFATRGRDSIEGCKQAVHPWFGSTYTCAIYEYNCYRRGVDSPPEDVLESLDRDSLVVLIFTHCPSLRVPRAIRRFPRLLGLQIWNATLVQWTADASIDAAIHSWMTYLVLARVNMTTLPDGMLQPLPDMLLDIELSVTNLTALPDDLHERWHDLTVLYIEHAQLSEFPRALLHLAVDDLSLCGQQIETIPALAGLTHSYFVLTLAGNPLRALPATIQPEVTFGFVVLDDTLLSSAPLWLLDQVLIELNLHGTPLCLNATHEATSLVDQRLARACEARALTADGRFPLALATGLRQP
;
A
#
# COMPACT_ATOMS: atom_id res chain seq x y z
N MET A 1 36.94 -21.69 2.01
CA MET A 1 35.73 -21.06 2.61
C MET A 1 35.48 -21.46 4.08
N SER A 2 36.01 -22.58 4.59
CA SER A 2 35.86 -22.98 6.01
C SER A 2 36.64 -22.11 7.01
N SER A 3 37.86 -21.67 6.68
CA SER A 3 38.73 -20.88 7.57
C SER A 3 38.20 -19.46 7.87
N ILE A 4 37.57 -18.81 6.89
CA ILE A 4 36.97 -17.47 7.08
C ILE A 4 35.69 -17.58 7.93
N SER A 5 34.85 -18.60 7.68
CA SER A 5 33.66 -18.86 8.49
C SER A 5 34.01 -19.19 9.93
N SER A 6 35.09 -19.93 10.20
CA SER A 6 35.54 -20.23 11.56
C SER A 6 36.18 -19.03 12.26
N GLY A 7 36.89 -18.16 11.52
CA GLY A 7 37.46 -16.92 12.08
C GLY A 7 36.40 -15.85 12.40
N VAL A 8 35.27 -15.86 11.71
CA VAL A 8 34.18 -14.90 11.93
C VAL A 8 33.14 -15.43 12.92
N PHE A 9 32.69 -16.69 12.79
CA PHE A 9 31.60 -17.27 13.58
C PHE A 9 32.03 -18.36 14.58
N GLY A 10 33.31 -18.75 14.61
CA GLY A 10 33.83 -19.69 15.61
C GLY A 10 33.83 -19.09 17.02
N ARG A 11 34.05 -19.92 18.05
CA ARG A 11 33.93 -19.55 19.47
C ARG A 11 34.78 -18.34 19.89
N ASP A 12 36.02 -18.26 19.39
CA ASP A 12 36.95 -17.12 19.57
C ASP A 12 36.91 -16.11 18.40
N GLY A 13 36.04 -16.32 17.41
CA GLY A 13 35.91 -15.48 16.22
C GLY A 13 35.28 -14.13 16.53
N LEU A 14 35.29 -13.20 15.57
CA LEU A 14 34.80 -11.83 15.78
C LEU A 14 33.34 -11.76 16.29
N LEU A 15 32.47 -12.64 15.77
CA LEU A 15 31.05 -12.80 16.17
C LEU A 15 30.85 -14.01 17.12
N GLY A 16 31.94 -14.56 17.65
CA GLY A 16 31.98 -15.70 18.56
C GLY A 16 31.62 -15.35 19.99
N LEU A 17 31.06 -16.31 20.72
CA LEU A 17 30.57 -16.13 22.08
C LEU A 17 31.65 -15.93 23.15
N ASP A 18 32.86 -16.44 22.93
CA ASP A 18 33.99 -16.25 23.84
C ASP A 18 34.96 -15.16 23.34
N SER A 19 34.57 -14.44 22.28
CA SER A 19 35.32 -13.30 21.77
C SER A 19 35.51 -12.22 22.83
N THR A 20 36.73 -11.69 22.89
CA THR A 20 37.03 -10.50 23.71
C THR A 20 36.31 -9.23 23.24
N TYR A 21 35.77 -9.23 22.01
CA TYR A 21 35.01 -8.12 21.44
C TYR A 21 33.50 -8.36 21.41
N PHE A 22 33.00 -9.45 22.00
CA PHE A 22 31.58 -9.83 21.94
C PHE A 22 30.66 -8.67 22.34
N ASP A 23 30.91 -8.06 23.51
CA ASP A 23 30.04 -7.00 24.04
C ASP A 23 30.02 -5.77 23.11
N LEU A 24 31.16 -5.42 22.49
CA LEU A 24 31.26 -4.34 21.52
C LEU A 24 30.49 -4.64 20.23
N VAL A 25 30.73 -5.81 19.64
CA VAL A 25 30.11 -6.20 18.36
C VAL A 25 28.60 -6.37 18.53
N PHE A 26 28.18 -6.94 19.65
CA PHE A 26 26.77 -7.04 20.04
C PHE A 26 26.14 -5.65 20.18
N SER A 27 26.74 -4.73 20.95
CA SER A 27 26.18 -3.37 21.12
C SER A 27 26.12 -2.57 19.81
N VAL A 28 27.08 -2.73 18.90
CA VAL A 28 27.03 -2.06 17.58
C VAL A 28 25.89 -2.62 16.72
N ARG A 29 25.70 -3.95 16.72
CA ARG A 29 24.59 -4.58 16.00
C ARG A 29 23.24 -4.13 16.56
N GLU A 30 23.10 -4.14 17.88
CA GLU A 30 21.92 -3.66 18.60
C GLU A 30 21.64 -2.18 18.29
N ALA A 31 22.69 -1.34 18.18
CA ALA A 31 22.52 0.07 17.78
C ALA A 31 21.92 0.22 16.37
N LEU A 32 22.38 -0.59 15.41
CA LEU A 32 21.84 -0.58 14.05
C LEU A 32 20.38 -1.05 14.03
N GLU A 33 20.08 -2.13 14.76
CA GLU A 33 18.72 -2.67 14.88
C GLU A 33 17.76 -1.69 15.55
N VAL A 34 18.15 -1.10 16.69
CA VAL A 34 17.35 -0.09 17.39
C VAL A 34 17.12 1.12 16.49
N SER A 35 18.14 1.60 15.77
CA SER A 35 17.99 2.72 14.83
C SER A 35 16.99 2.39 13.72
N ALA A 36 17.07 1.19 13.16
CA ALA A 36 16.14 0.70 12.15
C ALA A 36 14.71 0.56 12.68
N GLN A 37 14.54 0.00 13.88
CA GLN A 37 13.24 -0.14 14.55
C GLN A 37 12.63 1.23 14.91
N CYS A 38 13.44 2.22 15.31
CA CYS A 38 13.00 3.60 15.55
C CYS A 38 12.48 4.24 14.25
N PHE A 39 13.22 4.08 13.15
CA PHE A 39 12.81 4.57 11.84
C PHE A 39 11.48 3.93 11.41
N GLN A 40 11.36 2.60 11.53
CA GLN A 40 10.12 1.88 11.21
C GLN A 40 8.96 2.33 12.10
N LEU A 41 9.15 2.43 13.43
CA LEU A 41 8.09 2.89 14.34
C LEU A 41 7.62 4.32 14.00
N HIS A 42 8.53 5.22 13.63
CA HIS A 42 8.15 6.55 13.16
C HIS A 42 7.30 6.49 11.89
N ARG A 43 7.71 5.71 10.88
CA ARG A 43 6.95 5.54 9.64
C ARG A 43 5.57 4.93 9.87
N PHE A 44 5.48 3.92 10.74
CA PHE A 44 4.20 3.34 11.15
C PHE A 44 3.30 4.35 11.86
N SER A 45 3.87 5.30 12.62
CA SER A 45 3.07 6.38 13.25
C SER A 45 2.41 7.33 12.25
N GLU A 46 2.99 7.49 11.06
CA GLU A 46 2.44 8.31 9.97
C GLU A 46 1.40 7.55 9.14
N LEU A 47 1.61 6.26 8.89
CA LEU A 47 0.83 5.48 7.93
C LEU A 47 -0.26 4.62 8.58
N VAL A 48 -0.03 4.08 9.78
CA VAL A 48 -0.91 3.06 10.38
C VAL A 48 -1.74 3.66 11.52
N ALA A 49 -3.05 3.72 11.31
CA ALA A 49 -4.01 4.21 12.32
C ALA A 49 -4.30 3.19 13.44
N ARG A 50 -4.02 1.90 13.22
CA ARG A 50 -4.29 0.84 14.21
C ARG A 50 -3.43 1.04 15.46
N ARG A 51 -4.08 1.45 16.55
CA ARG A 51 -3.44 1.69 17.86
C ARG A 51 -2.71 0.46 18.38
N SER A 52 -3.26 -0.74 18.18
CA SER A 52 -2.66 -2.00 18.62
C SER A 52 -1.29 -2.28 17.97
N VAL A 53 -1.16 -2.02 16.67
CA VAL A 53 0.09 -2.23 15.91
C VAL A 53 1.15 -1.25 16.38
N SER A 54 0.80 0.04 16.46
CA SER A 54 1.71 1.10 16.88
C SER A 54 2.19 0.95 18.32
N HIS A 55 1.30 0.56 19.25
CA HIS A 55 1.69 0.24 20.63
C HIS A 55 2.57 -1.02 20.71
N SER A 56 2.29 -2.05 19.92
CA SER A 56 3.09 -3.28 19.91
C SER A 56 4.52 -3.03 19.43
N LEU A 57 4.70 -2.22 18.37
CA LEU A 57 6.03 -1.80 17.91
C LEU A 57 6.78 -1.00 18.97
N LEU A 58 6.10 -0.07 19.67
CA LEU A 58 6.71 0.67 20.77
C LEU A 58 7.17 -0.27 21.89
N VAL A 59 6.32 -1.20 22.31
CA VAL A 59 6.66 -2.16 23.37
C VAL A 59 7.85 -3.02 22.96
N LEU A 60 7.87 -3.54 21.73
CA LEU A 60 9.00 -4.33 21.23
C LEU A 60 10.30 -3.54 21.21
N LEU A 61 10.28 -2.28 20.76
CA LEU A 61 11.44 -1.39 20.76
C LEU A 61 11.96 -1.13 22.19
N VAL A 62 11.06 -0.85 23.13
CA VAL A 62 11.40 -0.60 24.55
C VAL A 62 11.99 -1.85 25.19
N LEU A 63 11.37 -3.01 24.96
CA LEU A 63 11.89 -4.29 25.43
C LEU A 63 13.28 -4.56 24.85
N ASN A 64 13.50 -4.27 23.56
CA ASN A 64 14.80 -4.44 22.93
C ASN A 64 15.86 -3.58 23.63
N CYS A 65 15.59 -2.28 23.77
CA CYS A 65 16.49 -1.32 24.43
C CYS A 65 16.83 -1.69 25.89
N TRP A 66 15.90 -2.33 26.63
CA TRP A 66 16.06 -2.62 28.05
C TRP A 66 16.58 -4.03 28.33
N SER A 67 16.42 -4.96 27.38
CA SER A 67 16.73 -6.38 27.54
C SER A 67 18.19 -6.61 27.96
N SER A 68 19.13 -6.01 27.24
CA SER A 68 20.57 -6.17 27.45
C SER A 68 21.03 -5.70 28.83
N LEU A 69 20.52 -4.57 29.32
CA LEU A 69 20.84 -4.06 30.65
C LEU A 69 20.25 -4.95 31.76
N LEU A 70 19.01 -5.40 31.59
CA LEU A 70 18.31 -6.23 32.58
C LEU A 70 18.98 -7.61 32.71
N LEU A 71 19.32 -8.23 31.59
CA LEU A 71 20.00 -9.53 31.55
C LEU A 71 21.39 -9.47 32.14
N HIS A 72 22.14 -8.39 31.87
CA HIS A 72 23.45 -8.19 32.48
C HIS A 72 23.38 -8.07 34.02
N ARG A 73 22.30 -7.47 34.55
CA ARG A 73 22.05 -7.44 36.01
C ARG A 73 21.61 -8.79 36.57
N LEU A 74 20.74 -9.51 35.86
CA LEU A 74 20.16 -10.77 36.31
C LEU A 74 21.19 -11.91 36.35
N PHE A 75 22.09 -11.96 35.37
CA PHE A 75 23.11 -13.01 35.24
C PHE A 75 24.49 -12.61 35.78
N ARG A 76 24.56 -11.67 36.73
CA ARG A 76 25.79 -11.31 37.45
C ARG A 76 26.38 -12.56 38.10
N GLY A 77 27.43 -13.12 37.49
CA GLY A 77 28.11 -14.34 37.95
C GLY A 77 28.07 -15.53 36.98
N ARG A 78 27.27 -15.51 35.91
CA ARG A 78 27.22 -16.57 34.89
C ARG A 78 27.31 -15.99 33.48
N LEU A 79 28.53 -15.63 33.07
CA LEU A 79 28.78 -14.87 31.84
C LEU A 79 28.25 -15.57 30.57
N ALA A 80 28.52 -16.86 30.40
CA ALA A 80 28.11 -17.61 29.22
C ALA A 80 26.58 -17.75 29.10
N LEU A 81 25.89 -18.00 30.22
CA LEU A 81 24.43 -18.10 30.26
C LEU A 81 23.78 -16.74 29.95
N GLY A 82 24.36 -15.65 30.46
CA GLY A 82 23.91 -14.29 30.16
C GLY A 82 24.02 -13.96 28.68
N ARG A 83 25.15 -14.30 28.02
CA ARG A 83 25.34 -14.06 26.58
C ARG A 83 24.36 -14.85 25.71
N VAL A 84 24.12 -16.12 26.03
CA VAL A 84 23.12 -16.94 25.33
C VAL A 84 21.71 -16.38 25.53
N ALA A 85 21.37 -15.93 26.75
CA ALA A 85 20.08 -15.31 27.03
C ALA A 85 19.87 -14.00 26.24
N CYS A 86 20.89 -13.13 26.17
CA CYS A 86 20.83 -11.90 25.36
C CYS A 86 20.56 -12.22 23.88
N LEU A 87 21.34 -13.13 23.28
CA LEU A 87 21.15 -13.52 21.87
C LEU A 87 19.77 -14.15 21.61
N THR A 88 19.23 -14.91 22.57
CA THR A 88 17.93 -15.57 22.41
C THR A 88 16.77 -14.57 22.49
N ILE A 89 16.83 -13.62 23.43
CA ILE A 89 15.79 -12.58 23.57
C ILE A 89 15.85 -11.61 22.39
N ASP A 90 17.05 -11.18 21.99
CA ASP A 90 17.28 -10.35 20.80
C ASP A 90 16.70 -11.00 19.53
N LEU A 91 16.98 -12.30 19.32
CA LEU A 91 16.41 -13.08 18.22
C LEU A 91 14.87 -13.08 18.27
N ALA A 92 14.27 -13.34 19.42
CA ALA A 92 12.82 -13.40 19.57
C ALA A 92 12.17 -12.04 19.27
N LEU A 93 12.70 -10.95 19.83
CA LEU A 93 12.19 -9.60 19.61
C LEU A 93 12.30 -9.17 18.15
N ASN A 94 13.43 -9.46 17.50
CA ASN A 94 13.64 -9.16 16.09
C ASN A 94 12.70 -9.95 15.18
N MET A 95 12.49 -11.25 15.43
CA MET A 95 11.52 -12.05 14.68
C MET A 95 10.10 -11.52 14.84
N VAL A 96 9.68 -11.14 16.06
CA VAL A 96 8.33 -10.61 16.27
C VAL A 96 8.16 -9.26 15.55
N ALA A 97 9.13 -8.34 15.70
CA ALA A 97 9.05 -7.01 15.12
C ALA A 97 9.13 -7.01 13.58
N SER A 98 10.00 -7.84 12.99
CA SER A 98 10.27 -7.81 11.55
C SER A 98 9.52 -8.86 10.73
N MET A 99 8.96 -9.91 11.36
CA MET A 99 8.23 -10.97 10.66
C MET A 99 6.79 -11.08 11.15
N ALA A 100 6.57 -11.30 12.44
CA ALA A 100 5.23 -11.58 12.95
C ALA A 100 4.28 -10.39 12.80
N LEU A 101 4.72 -9.18 13.14
CA LEU A 101 3.86 -8.00 13.10
C LEU A 101 3.51 -7.56 11.66
N PRO A 102 4.45 -7.47 10.70
CA PRO A 102 4.10 -7.25 9.29
C PRO A 102 3.15 -8.33 8.74
N MET A 103 3.33 -9.59 9.12
CA MET A 103 2.42 -10.68 8.74
C MET A 103 1.02 -10.51 9.33
N ILE A 104 0.88 -10.06 10.58
CA ILE A 104 -0.42 -9.75 11.19
C ILE A 104 -1.16 -8.66 10.42
N VAL A 105 -0.43 -7.68 9.87
CA VAL A 105 -0.99 -6.60 9.06
C VAL A 105 -1.37 -7.10 7.66
N PHE A 106 -0.51 -7.87 7.01
CA PHE A 106 -0.68 -8.27 5.61
C PHE A 106 -1.64 -9.46 5.41
N LEU A 107 -1.60 -10.46 6.30
CA LEU A 107 -2.32 -11.73 6.13
C LEU A 107 -3.84 -11.58 5.93
N PRO A 108 -4.57 -10.68 6.63
CA PRO A 108 -5.99 -10.49 6.39
C PRO A 108 -6.30 -10.10 4.95
N TYR A 109 -5.47 -9.27 4.33
CA TYR A 109 -5.65 -8.82 2.95
C TYR A 109 -5.33 -9.94 1.95
N ALA A 110 -4.27 -10.71 2.21
CA ALA A 110 -3.93 -11.87 1.39
C ALA A 110 -5.03 -12.94 1.37
N LEU A 111 -5.79 -13.09 2.47
CA LEU A 111 -6.92 -14.02 2.55
C LEU A 111 -8.19 -13.50 1.87
N MET A 112 -8.31 -12.18 1.65
CA MET A 112 -9.43 -11.57 0.94
C MET A 112 -9.18 -11.41 -0.56
N PHE A 113 -7.93 -11.53 -1.01
CA PHE A 113 -7.55 -11.36 -2.40
C PHE A 113 -8.08 -12.53 -3.25
N ASP A 114 -8.82 -12.20 -4.30
CA ASP A 114 -9.32 -13.18 -5.25
C ASP A 114 -8.30 -13.35 -6.39
N VAL A 115 -7.79 -14.57 -6.52
CA VAL A 115 -6.77 -14.93 -7.50
C VAL A 115 -7.37 -15.10 -8.90
N GLU A 116 -8.67 -15.39 -9.01
CA GLU A 116 -9.34 -15.56 -10.30
C GLU A 116 -9.55 -14.22 -10.99
N THR A 117 -10.01 -13.22 -10.24
CA THR A 117 -10.25 -11.86 -10.75
C THR A 117 -9.07 -10.92 -10.56
N PHE A 118 -8.00 -11.38 -9.89
CA PHE A 118 -6.84 -10.58 -9.50
C PHE A 118 -7.22 -9.26 -8.80
N SER A 119 -8.27 -9.32 -7.97
CA SER A 119 -8.90 -8.16 -7.37
C SER A 119 -9.27 -8.39 -5.91
N LEU A 120 -9.66 -7.31 -5.22
CA LEU A 120 -10.27 -7.38 -3.90
C LEU A 120 -11.79 -7.21 -4.01
N PRO A 121 -12.57 -7.71 -3.04
CA PRO A 121 -14.01 -7.50 -3.02
C PRO A 121 -14.36 -6.01 -3.13
N VAL A 122 -15.39 -5.72 -3.90
CA VAL A 122 -15.84 -4.34 -4.19
C VAL A 122 -16.21 -3.60 -2.90
N GLU A 123 -16.71 -4.31 -1.88
CA GLU A 123 -17.00 -3.78 -0.55
C GLU A 123 -15.77 -3.22 0.16
N VAL A 124 -14.59 -3.79 -0.10
CA VAL A 124 -13.32 -3.32 0.46
C VAL A 124 -12.80 -2.13 -0.34
N LEU A 125 -12.84 -2.21 -1.67
CA LEU A 125 -12.26 -1.20 -2.57
C LEU A 125 -13.00 0.14 -2.53
N TYR A 126 -14.33 0.13 -2.44
CA TYR A 126 -15.15 1.36 -2.44
C TYR A 126 -15.53 1.86 -1.05
N ASN A 127 -15.14 1.15 0.01
CA ASN A 127 -15.28 1.66 1.36
C ASN A 127 -14.11 2.60 1.69
N ASP A 128 -14.43 3.87 1.95
CA ASP A 128 -13.47 4.95 2.19
C ASP A 128 -12.38 4.56 3.20
N VAL A 129 -12.76 3.93 4.32
CA VAL A 129 -11.85 3.58 5.41
C VAL A 129 -11.08 2.31 5.11
N MET A 130 -11.75 1.26 4.62
CA MET A 130 -11.10 -0.03 4.39
C MET A 130 -10.07 0.05 3.26
N SER A 131 -10.43 0.67 2.13
CA SER A 131 -9.54 0.83 0.96
C SER A 131 -8.31 1.67 1.31
N THR A 132 -8.52 2.82 1.96
CA THR A 132 -7.41 3.68 2.36
C THR A 132 -6.53 3.02 3.43
N THR A 133 -7.12 2.32 4.41
CA THR A 133 -6.37 1.58 5.42
C THR A 133 -5.51 0.48 4.78
N LEU A 134 -6.08 -0.28 3.84
CA LEU A 134 -5.35 -1.27 3.05
C LEU A 134 -4.13 -0.63 2.38
N VAL A 135 -4.31 0.47 1.64
CA VAL A 135 -3.22 1.15 0.92
C VAL A 135 -2.13 1.62 1.90
N LEU A 136 -2.51 2.30 2.97
CA LEU A 136 -1.56 2.85 3.94
C LEU A 136 -0.80 1.77 4.73
N GLU A 137 -1.48 0.69 5.11
CA GLU A 137 -0.84 -0.43 5.81
C GLU A 137 0.12 -1.20 4.91
N ASN A 138 -0.26 -1.44 3.64
CA ASN A 138 0.65 -2.04 2.67
C ASN A 138 1.88 -1.15 2.44
N ARG A 139 1.69 0.16 2.34
CA ARG A 139 2.78 1.14 2.26
C ARG A 139 3.71 1.12 3.48
N ALA A 140 3.21 0.76 4.66
CA ALA A 140 4.05 0.59 5.85
C ALA A 140 4.85 -0.72 5.81
N VAL A 141 4.29 -1.79 5.25
CA VAL A 141 4.91 -3.12 5.14
C VAL A 141 5.92 -3.20 3.99
N PHE A 142 5.63 -2.62 2.84
CA PHE A 142 6.53 -2.62 1.68
C PHE A 142 7.59 -1.52 1.78
N ALA A 143 8.71 -1.69 1.06
CA ALA A 143 9.79 -0.72 1.01
C ALA A 143 9.46 0.39 0.02
N LEU A 144 9.23 1.62 0.50
CA LEU A 144 8.91 2.76 -0.36
C LEU A 144 10.13 3.59 -0.77
N SER A 145 11.28 3.35 -0.15
CA SER A 145 12.55 4.01 -0.47
C SER A 145 13.72 3.10 -0.09
N TRP A 146 14.92 3.44 -0.54
CA TRP A 146 16.14 2.73 -0.13
C TRP A 146 16.37 2.75 1.37
N ALA A 147 16.17 3.90 2.03
CA ALA A 147 16.34 4.00 3.49
C ALA A 147 15.32 3.11 4.23
N ASP A 148 14.08 3.12 3.77
CA ASP A 148 13.02 2.28 4.30
C ASP A 148 13.31 0.78 4.10
N GLY A 149 13.68 0.38 2.89
CA GLY A 149 14.08 -0.99 2.57
C GLY A 149 15.28 -1.47 3.40
N VAL A 150 16.33 -0.65 3.54
CA VAL A 150 17.51 -0.98 4.37
C VAL A 150 17.10 -1.16 5.83
N SER A 151 16.30 -0.26 6.39
CA SER A 151 15.85 -0.38 7.78
C SER A 151 14.98 -1.64 8.02
N LYS A 152 14.21 -2.10 7.02
CA LYS A 152 13.50 -3.38 7.09
C LYS A 152 14.44 -4.60 7.00
N LEU A 153 15.52 -4.51 6.22
CA LEU A 153 16.50 -5.60 6.07
C LEU A 153 17.41 -5.80 7.28
N ILE A 154 17.75 -4.73 8.02
CA ILE A 154 18.68 -4.79 9.16
C ILE A 154 18.27 -5.86 10.20
N PRO A 155 17.03 -5.90 10.72
CA PRO A 155 16.59 -6.92 11.67
C PRO A 155 16.68 -8.36 11.13
N HIS A 156 16.48 -8.57 9.82
CA HIS A 156 16.59 -9.89 9.21
C HIS A 156 18.05 -10.37 9.13
N ILE A 157 18.97 -9.48 8.76
CA ILE A 157 20.41 -9.78 8.75
C ILE A 157 20.90 -10.07 10.17
N ALA A 158 20.45 -9.28 11.15
CA ALA A 158 20.72 -9.51 12.57
C ALA A 158 20.22 -10.89 13.04
N THR A 159 18.97 -11.23 12.72
CA THR A 159 18.37 -12.53 13.00
C THR A 159 19.18 -13.69 12.40
N LEU A 160 19.62 -13.57 11.15
CA LEU A 160 20.45 -14.59 10.53
C LEU A 160 21.82 -14.73 11.23
N SER A 161 22.42 -13.60 11.62
CA SER A 161 23.71 -13.60 12.34
C SER A 161 23.59 -14.26 13.71
N THR A 162 22.55 -13.92 14.49
CA THR A 162 22.32 -14.50 15.83
C THR A 162 22.05 -16.00 15.77
N LEU A 163 21.23 -16.46 14.82
CA LEU A 163 20.96 -17.88 14.59
C LEU A 163 22.24 -18.67 14.29
N ARG A 164 23.16 -18.10 13.49
CA ARG A 164 24.46 -18.73 13.22
C ARG A 164 25.31 -18.84 14.48
N SER A 165 25.40 -17.76 15.28
CA SER A 165 26.14 -17.79 16.55
C SER A 165 25.55 -18.81 17.53
N LEU A 166 24.22 -18.87 17.68
CA LEU A 166 23.55 -19.85 18.54
C LEU A 166 23.73 -21.30 18.06
N ARG A 167 23.66 -21.54 16.75
CA ARG A 167 23.87 -22.88 16.16
C ARG A 167 25.21 -23.48 16.56
N VAL A 168 26.28 -22.68 16.54
CA VAL A 168 27.63 -23.13 16.93
C VAL A 168 27.62 -23.62 18.38
N VAL A 169 26.97 -22.90 19.29
CA VAL A 169 26.82 -23.30 20.70
C VAL A 169 26.09 -24.62 20.85
N PHE A 170 24.94 -24.75 20.20
CA PHE A 170 24.09 -25.94 20.35
C PHE A 170 24.76 -27.20 19.80
N LEU A 171 25.47 -27.08 18.68
CA LEU A 171 26.23 -28.20 18.11
C LEU A 171 27.35 -28.66 19.06
N GLU A 172 28.10 -27.73 19.65
CA GLU A 172 29.17 -28.07 20.59
C GLU A 172 28.64 -28.63 21.92
N ALA A 173 27.55 -28.07 22.45
CA ALA A 173 26.87 -28.61 23.64
C ALA A 173 26.44 -30.07 23.43
N ARG A 174 25.93 -30.39 22.24
CA ARG A 174 25.52 -31.75 21.86
C ARG A 174 26.70 -32.70 21.74
N THR A 175 27.85 -32.26 21.22
CA THR A 175 29.07 -33.08 21.19
C THR A 175 29.67 -33.31 22.59
N SER A 176 29.51 -32.36 23.50
CA SER A 176 30.00 -32.45 24.88
C SER A 176 29.20 -33.47 25.71
N THR A 177 27.90 -33.60 25.45
CA THR A 177 27.03 -34.60 26.09
C THR A 177 27.20 -36.03 25.56
N VAL A 178 27.92 -36.23 24.44
CA VAL A 178 28.04 -37.53 23.75
C VAL A 178 29.39 -38.22 23.98
N ARG A 179 30.29 -37.69 24.82
CA ARG A 179 31.49 -38.45 25.24
C ARG A 179 31.17 -39.34 26.46
N PRO A 180 31.12 -40.68 26.32
CA PRO A 180 31.18 -41.55 27.48
C PRO A 180 32.64 -41.61 27.96
N SER A 181 32.82 -41.51 29.27
CA SER A 181 34.08 -41.76 29.95
C SER A 181 34.56 -43.20 29.69
N HIS A 182 35.66 -43.36 28.96
CA HIS A 182 36.48 -44.57 29.04
C HIS A 182 37.92 -44.22 29.40
N GLN A 183 38.20 -44.50 30.67
CA GLN A 183 39.42 -45.08 31.25
C GLN A 183 40.79 -44.41 31.01
N ALA A 184 41.36 -44.02 32.15
CA ALA A 184 42.79 -43.83 32.36
C ALA A 184 43.56 -45.15 32.20
N ALA A 185 44.70 -45.10 31.52
CA ALA A 185 45.83 -45.99 31.76
C ALA A 185 47.13 -45.28 31.38
N HIS A 186 48.14 -45.51 32.21
CA HIS A 186 49.49 -44.95 32.21
C HIS A 186 50.24 -45.18 30.89
N ASP A 187 51.16 -44.26 30.56
CA ASP A 187 52.57 -44.62 30.31
C ASP A 187 53.49 -43.38 30.36
N ILE A 188 54.66 -43.58 30.98
CA ILE A 188 55.77 -42.63 31.15
C ILE A 188 56.88 -43.03 30.17
N VAL A 189 57.55 -42.05 29.53
CA VAL A 189 59.02 -41.90 29.29
C VAL A 189 59.28 -41.01 28.03
N PRO A 190 60.39 -40.23 27.98
CA PRO A 190 60.42 -38.88 27.43
C PRO A 190 61.29 -38.68 26.16
N GLY A 191 61.18 -37.49 25.54
CA GLY A 191 62.29 -36.87 24.82
C GLY A 191 61.95 -36.11 23.53
N SER A 192 62.46 -34.88 23.48
CA SER A 192 62.89 -34.13 22.27
C SER A 192 61.98 -33.03 21.68
N ALA A 193 62.59 -31.83 21.68
CA ALA A 193 62.56 -30.76 20.68
C ALA A 193 61.31 -29.86 20.53
N VAL A 194 61.38 -28.74 21.25
CA VAL A 194 61.31 -27.35 20.74
C VAL A 194 60.62 -27.15 19.37
N GLY A 195 59.41 -26.59 19.42
CA GLY A 195 58.82 -25.78 18.35
C GLY A 195 58.18 -24.53 18.98
N LYS A 196 58.75 -23.35 18.74
CA LYS A 196 58.27 -22.05 19.25
C LYS A 196 56.83 -21.76 18.77
N PRO A 197 55.94 -21.17 19.60
CA PRO A 197 54.69 -20.64 19.09
C PRO A 197 54.97 -19.34 18.31
N THR A 198 54.46 -19.30 17.08
CA THR A 198 54.44 -18.16 16.19
C THR A 198 53.71 -16.99 16.85
N LYS A 199 54.40 -15.85 17.00
CA LYS A 199 53.81 -14.60 17.51
C LYS A 199 52.65 -14.17 16.61
N GLN A 200 51.42 -14.34 17.07
CA GLN A 200 50.30 -13.55 16.54
C GLN A 200 50.55 -12.09 16.89
N GLN A 201 50.68 -11.25 15.85
CA GLN A 201 50.84 -9.80 15.96
C GLN A 201 49.65 -9.20 16.71
N ARG A 202 49.90 -8.79 17.95
CA ARG A 202 48.97 -8.05 18.80
C ARG A 202 49.01 -6.59 18.35
N ILE A 203 47.99 -6.13 17.65
CA ILE A 203 47.83 -4.72 17.27
C ILE A 203 47.82 -3.89 18.58
N SER A 204 48.82 -3.04 18.76
CA SER A 204 49.03 -2.26 19.99
C SER A 204 48.16 -1.00 19.96
N HIS A 205 46.96 -1.08 20.52
CA HIS A 205 46.12 0.08 20.78
C HIS A 205 46.70 0.91 21.95
N THR A 206 46.68 2.23 21.84
CA THR A 206 47.07 3.17 22.91
C THR A 206 46.20 2.96 24.16
N PRO A 207 46.69 3.24 25.39
CA PRO A 207 45.94 3.00 26.63
C PRO A 207 44.62 3.79 26.69
N LEU A 208 44.54 4.94 26.01
CA LEU A 208 43.35 5.76 25.90
C LEU A 208 42.27 5.11 25.01
N THR A 209 42.66 4.56 23.85
CA THR A 209 41.74 3.88 22.93
C THR A 209 41.17 2.61 23.56
N ARG A 210 41.99 1.86 24.32
CA ARG A 210 41.51 0.66 25.03
C ARG A 210 40.50 0.96 26.14
N ARG A 211 40.67 2.07 26.87
CA ARG A 211 39.69 2.53 27.88
C ARG A 211 38.36 2.95 27.24
N LEU A 212 38.43 3.67 26.13
CA LEU A 212 37.26 4.10 25.36
C LEU A 212 36.48 2.90 24.80
N LEU A 213 37.16 1.95 24.16
CA LEU A 213 36.56 0.73 23.63
C LEU A 213 35.87 -0.12 24.72
N ASN A 214 36.43 -0.17 25.92
CA ASN A 214 35.84 -0.92 27.03
C ASN A 214 34.65 -0.20 27.69
N ALA A 215 34.58 1.13 27.64
CA ALA A 215 33.47 1.91 28.19
C ALA A 215 32.28 1.99 27.21
N LEU A 216 32.54 1.86 25.90
CA LEU A 216 31.56 2.07 24.83
C LEU A 216 30.27 1.24 24.97
N PRO A 217 30.30 -0.08 25.25
CA PRO A 217 29.06 -0.87 25.42
C PRO A 217 28.15 -0.34 26.53
N SER A 218 28.72 0.06 27.67
CA SER A 218 27.97 0.61 28.80
C SER A 218 27.33 1.97 28.46
N VAL A 219 28.05 2.80 27.70
CA VAL A 219 27.53 4.09 27.21
C VAL A 219 26.39 3.87 26.21
N LEU A 220 26.53 2.91 25.29
CA LEU A 220 25.49 2.57 24.32
C LEU A 220 24.21 2.06 24.98
N HIS A 221 24.31 1.13 25.94
CA HIS A 221 23.13 0.65 26.67
C HIS A 221 22.42 1.76 27.44
N LEU A 222 23.16 2.69 28.06
CA LEU A 222 22.54 3.86 28.71
C LEU A 222 21.85 4.75 27.67
N ALA A 223 22.48 4.98 26.51
CA ALA A 223 21.89 5.74 25.43
C ALA A 223 20.60 5.10 24.90
N PHE A 224 20.52 3.76 24.80
CA PHE A 224 19.30 3.06 24.39
C PHE A 224 18.15 3.25 25.39
N VAL A 225 18.44 3.20 26.70
CA VAL A 225 17.43 3.47 27.72
C VAL A 225 16.94 4.91 27.62
N VAL A 226 17.84 5.89 27.49
CA VAL A 226 17.45 7.30 27.31
C VAL A 226 16.62 7.49 26.04
N LEU A 227 17.05 6.92 24.92
CA LEU A 227 16.32 6.97 23.64
C LEU A 227 14.92 6.37 23.77
N SER A 228 14.78 5.21 24.42
CA SER A 228 13.48 4.58 24.62
C SER A 228 12.53 5.45 25.45
N VAL A 229 13.02 6.16 26.47
CA VAL A 229 12.21 7.10 27.26
C VAL A 229 11.77 8.28 26.41
N VAL A 230 12.68 8.85 25.59
CA VAL A 230 12.34 9.92 24.65
C VAL A 230 11.25 9.46 23.67
N ILE A 231 11.38 8.27 23.10
CA ILE A 231 10.40 7.72 22.16
C ILE A 231 9.05 7.45 22.84
N ILE A 232 9.04 6.91 24.07
CA ILE A 232 7.81 6.77 24.86
C ILE A 232 7.14 8.13 25.06
N VAL A 233 7.89 9.18 25.40
CA VAL A 233 7.34 10.54 25.57
C VAL A 233 6.78 11.09 24.26
N LEU A 234 7.50 10.94 23.14
CA LEU A 234 7.02 11.37 21.82
C LEU A 234 5.75 10.63 21.40
N HIS A 235 5.74 9.31 21.57
CA HIS A 235 4.59 8.46 21.20
C HIS A 235 3.39 8.74 22.11
N THR A 236 3.59 8.80 23.42
CA THR A 236 2.51 9.15 24.37
C THR A 236 1.98 10.55 24.09
N ARG A 237 2.81 11.54 23.77
CA ARG A 237 2.36 12.88 23.38
C ARG A 237 1.49 12.84 22.10
N ALA A 238 1.92 12.10 21.08
CA ALA A 238 1.18 11.98 19.81
C ALA A 238 -0.22 11.37 20.00
N PHE A 239 -0.36 10.43 20.94
CA PHE A 239 -1.65 9.79 21.28
C PHE A 239 -2.43 10.53 22.38
N ALA A 240 -1.77 11.29 23.25
CA ALA A 240 -2.39 12.01 24.37
C ALA A 240 -3.04 13.33 23.96
N THR A 241 -2.75 13.86 22.77
CA THR A 241 -3.51 14.95 22.16
C THR A 241 -4.93 14.50 21.79
N ARG A 242 -5.71 14.08 22.80
CA ARG A 242 -7.09 13.59 22.75
C ARG A 242 -8.10 14.63 22.25
N GLY A 243 -7.74 15.91 22.18
CA GLY A 243 -8.58 16.95 21.57
C GLY A 243 -8.61 16.93 20.03
N ARG A 244 -7.82 16.05 19.38
CA ARG A 244 -7.75 15.91 17.91
C ARG A 244 -8.61 14.76 17.35
N ASP A 245 -9.19 13.91 18.20
CA ASP A 245 -10.10 12.83 17.81
C ASP A 245 -11.53 13.35 17.49
N SER A 246 -11.80 14.65 17.65
CA SER A 246 -13.16 15.22 17.58
C SER A 246 -13.36 16.27 16.49
N ILE A 247 -12.47 16.34 15.48
CA ILE A 247 -12.85 17.05 14.27
C ILE A 247 -13.97 16.26 13.62
N GLU A 248 -15.15 16.86 13.60
CA GLU A 248 -16.26 16.32 12.83
C GLU A 248 -15.79 16.07 11.39
N GLY A 249 -16.06 14.87 10.89
CA GLY A 249 -15.65 14.46 9.54
C GLY A 249 -14.33 13.69 9.45
N CYS A 250 -13.51 13.64 10.51
CA CYS A 250 -12.33 12.77 10.48
C CYS A 250 -12.74 11.29 10.61
N LYS A 251 -12.66 10.53 9.52
CA LYS A 251 -12.98 9.09 9.50
C LYS A 251 -11.85 8.23 10.03
N GLN A 252 -10.60 8.69 9.90
CA GLN A 252 -9.42 7.95 10.33
C GLN A 252 -8.31 8.89 10.80
N ALA A 253 -8.07 8.93 12.10
CA ALA A 253 -6.98 9.69 12.70
C ALA A 253 -5.65 8.94 12.63
N VAL A 254 -4.56 9.69 12.44
CA VAL A 254 -3.18 9.19 12.52
C VAL A 254 -2.40 9.98 13.56
N HIS A 255 -1.30 9.43 14.07
CA HIS A 255 -0.61 9.97 15.24
C HIS A 255 0.91 10.14 14.99
N PRO A 256 1.32 10.98 14.01
CA PRO A 256 2.73 11.26 13.76
C PRO A 256 3.36 11.99 14.94
N TRP A 257 4.60 11.64 15.28
CA TRP A 257 5.31 12.20 16.46
C TRP A 257 5.47 13.72 16.45
N PHE A 258 5.57 14.32 15.26
CA PHE A 258 5.81 15.75 15.09
C PHE A 258 4.59 16.50 14.56
N GLY A 259 3.39 15.89 14.60
CA GLY A 259 2.14 16.50 14.15
C GLY A 259 1.79 17.74 14.98
N SER A 260 1.75 18.91 14.35
CA SER A 260 1.52 20.20 15.00
C SER A 260 0.03 20.60 15.02
N THR A 261 -0.74 20.14 14.03
CA THR A 261 -2.17 20.44 13.83
C THR A 261 -3.01 19.17 13.87
N TYR A 262 -4.24 19.19 13.36
CA TYR A 262 -5.14 18.05 13.40
C TYR A 262 -4.77 17.02 12.34
N THR A 263 -4.35 15.84 12.80
CA THR A 263 -3.79 14.78 11.97
C THR A 263 -4.87 13.76 11.60
N CYS A 264 -5.43 13.93 10.41
CA CYS A 264 -6.47 13.04 9.87
C CYS A 264 -6.07 12.53 8.50
N ALA A 265 -6.11 11.20 8.31
CA ALA A 265 -5.81 10.57 7.02
C ALA A 265 -7.01 10.63 6.05
N ILE A 266 -8.23 10.46 6.56
CA ILE A 266 -9.44 10.48 5.76
C ILE A 266 -10.38 11.53 6.33
N TYR A 267 -10.58 12.60 5.57
CA TYR A 267 -11.44 13.71 5.99
C TYR A 267 -12.66 13.82 5.08
N GLU A 268 -13.84 13.71 5.70
CA GLU A 268 -15.13 13.96 5.07
C GLU A 268 -15.70 15.31 5.51
N TYR A 269 -15.86 16.21 4.55
CA TYR A 269 -16.63 17.42 4.73
C TYR A 269 -18.07 17.22 4.26
N ASN A 270 -18.97 16.97 5.21
CA ASN A 270 -20.40 16.85 4.95
C ASN A 270 -21.08 18.20 5.19
N CYS A 271 -21.55 18.82 4.10
CA CYS A 271 -22.22 20.12 4.10
C CYS A 271 -23.58 20.08 4.80
N TYR A 272 -24.35 19.00 4.57
CA TYR A 272 -25.67 18.80 5.19
C TYR A 272 -25.59 18.74 6.71
N ARG A 273 -24.67 17.94 7.29
CA ARG A 273 -24.48 17.84 8.75
C ARG A 273 -24.06 19.14 9.39
N ARG A 274 -23.36 19.99 8.64
CA ARG A 274 -22.89 21.31 9.09
C ARG A 274 -23.90 22.43 8.86
N GLY A 275 -25.00 22.16 8.16
CA GLY A 275 -26.00 23.17 7.81
C GLY A 275 -25.45 24.29 6.93
N VAL A 276 -24.49 23.97 6.04
CA VAL A 276 -23.90 24.93 5.09
C VAL A 276 -24.03 24.41 3.67
N ASP A 277 -24.08 25.31 2.70
CA ASP A 277 -24.24 24.91 1.29
C ASP A 277 -22.92 24.49 0.61
N SER A 278 -21.79 24.92 1.17
CA SER A 278 -20.44 24.75 0.63
C SER A 278 -19.39 24.81 1.75
N PRO A 279 -18.24 24.14 1.61
CA PRO A 279 -17.10 24.34 2.50
C PRO A 279 -16.57 25.78 2.39
N PRO A 280 -16.26 26.46 3.52
CA PRO A 280 -15.55 27.72 3.48
C PRO A 280 -14.08 27.50 3.08
N GLU A 281 -13.45 28.54 2.54
CA GLU A 281 -12.12 28.45 1.90
C GLU A 281 -11.01 28.03 2.88
N ASP A 282 -11.12 28.45 4.13
CA ASP A 282 -10.15 28.24 5.21
C ASP A 282 -10.35 26.91 5.96
N VAL A 283 -11.41 26.16 5.66
CA VAL A 283 -11.80 25.00 6.48
C VAL A 283 -10.73 23.91 6.54
N LEU A 284 -10.00 23.75 5.45
CA LEU A 284 -8.93 22.75 5.33
C LEU A 284 -7.61 23.24 5.94
N GLU A 285 -7.47 24.53 6.31
CA GLU A 285 -6.21 25.05 6.88
C GLU A 285 -5.90 24.47 8.26
N SER A 286 -6.95 24.06 8.98
CA SER A 286 -6.89 23.38 10.27
C SER A 286 -6.25 21.99 10.18
N LEU A 287 -6.29 21.37 9.01
CA LEU A 287 -5.79 20.01 8.79
C LEU A 287 -4.28 20.01 8.60
N ASP A 288 -3.67 18.95 9.11
CA ASP A 288 -2.25 18.69 8.93
C ASP A 288 -1.95 18.36 7.47
N ARG A 289 -0.97 19.10 6.93
CA ARG A 289 -0.61 19.07 5.52
C ARG A 289 -0.16 17.68 5.05
N ASP A 290 0.60 16.97 5.88
CA ASP A 290 1.29 15.74 5.49
C ASP A 290 0.57 14.48 5.99
N SER A 291 -0.55 14.66 6.68
CA SER A 291 -1.38 13.56 7.19
C SER A 291 -2.57 13.26 6.30
N LEU A 292 -3.11 14.23 5.56
CA LEU A 292 -4.31 14.04 4.74
C LEU A 292 -4.01 13.21 3.49
N VAL A 293 -4.74 12.11 3.33
CA VAL A 293 -4.59 11.12 2.25
C VAL A 293 -5.84 11.06 1.38
N VAL A 294 -7.03 11.11 1.97
CA VAL A 294 -8.29 11.12 1.22
C VAL A 294 -9.15 12.28 1.67
N LEU A 295 -9.63 13.06 0.71
CA LEU A 295 -10.56 14.15 0.91
C LEU A 295 -11.91 13.82 0.27
N ILE A 296 -12.99 13.98 1.03
CA ILE A 296 -14.34 13.62 0.62
C ILE A 296 -15.26 14.82 0.85
N PHE A 297 -15.96 15.28 -0.18
CA PHE A 297 -17.03 16.26 -0.06
C PHE A 297 -18.37 15.56 -0.23
N THR A 298 -19.27 15.68 0.75
CA THR A 298 -20.58 15.00 0.71
C THR A 298 -21.73 15.98 0.95
N HIS A 299 -22.82 15.78 0.20
CA HIS A 299 -24.09 16.48 0.40
C HIS A 299 -24.00 18.01 0.31
N CYS A 300 -23.22 18.54 -0.62
CA CYS A 300 -23.01 19.98 -0.80
C CYS A 300 -23.89 20.54 -1.94
N PRO A 301 -24.97 21.29 -1.63
CA PRO A 301 -25.90 21.78 -2.64
C PRO A 301 -25.34 22.89 -3.52
N SER A 302 -24.22 23.54 -3.16
CA SER A 302 -23.53 24.52 -4.01
C SER A 302 -22.01 24.44 -3.87
N LEU A 303 -21.45 23.26 -4.14
CA LEU A 303 -20.04 22.96 -3.93
C LEU A 303 -19.13 23.90 -4.73
N ARG A 304 -18.28 24.62 -4.01
CA ARG A 304 -17.11 25.32 -4.51
C ARG A 304 -15.90 24.61 -3.93
N VAL A 305 -15.07 24.03 -4.77
CA VAL A 305 -13.89 23.29 -4.32
C VAL A 305 -12.84 24.29 -3.80
N PRO A 306 -12.43 24.23 -2.52
CA PRO A 306 -11.48 25.18 -1.96
C PRO A 306 -10.08 25.04 -2.56
N ARG A 307 -9.38 26.16 -2.77
CA ARG A 307 -7.97 26.18 -3.25
C ARG A 307 -7.02 25.48 -2.28
N ALA A 308 -7.40 25.42 -1.01
CA ALA A 308 -6.66 24.72 0.03
C ALA A 308 -6.40 23.23 -0.29
N ILE A 309 -7.11 22.62 -1.26
CA ILE A 309 -6.81 21.26 -1.73
C ILE A 309 -5.35 21.11 -2.18
N ARG A 310 -4.78 22.15 -2.83
CA ARG A 310 -3.38 22.17 -3.30
C ARG A 310 -2.35 22.19 -2.17
N ARG A 311 -2.77 22.32 -0.92
CA ARG A 311 -1.86 22.26 0.22
C ARG A 311 -1.37 20.84 0.48
N PHE A 312 -2.11 19.81 0.08
CA PHE A 312 -1.93 18.43 0.53
C PHE A 312 -1.21 17.55 -0.51
N PRO A 313 0.13 17.43 -0.44
CA PRO A 313 0.89 16.68 -1.45
C PRO A 313 0.76 15.15 -1.34
N ARG A 314 0.19 14.66 -0.24
CA ARG A 314 0.02 13.22 0.03
C ARG A 314 -1.40 12.72 -0.27
N LEU A 315 -2.22 13.53 -0.95
CA LEU A 315 -3.53 13.09 -1.40
C LEU A 315 -3.37 11.88 -2.33
N LEU A 316 -3.98 10.77 -1.92
CA LEU A 316 -4.17 9.54 -2.68
C LEU A 316 -5.45 9.63 -3.50
N GLY A 317 -6.50 10.27 -2.99
CA GLY A 317 -7.75 10.37 -3.72
C GLY A 317 -8.65 11.50 -3.27
N LEU A 318 -9.48 11.93 -4.19
CA LEU A 318 -10.53 12.93 -3.99
C LEU A 318 -11.88 12.30 -4.35
N GLN A 319 -12.87 12.51 -3.51
CA GLN A 319 -14.23 12.02 -3.73
C GLN A 319 -15.24 13.15 -3.56
N ILE A 320 -16.18 13.26 -4.48
CA ILE A 320 -17.32 14.17 -4.39
C ILE A 320 -18.59 13.34 -4.52
N TRP A 321 -19.46 13.40 -3.51
CA TRP A 321 -20.68 12.63 -3.44
C TRP A 321 -21.90 13.52 -3.23
N ASN A 322 -22.93 13.34 -4.06
CA ASN A 322 -24.22 14.01 -3.91
C ASN A 322 -24.06 15.54 -3.77
N ALA A 323 -23.59 16.20 -4.82
CA ALA A 323 -23.29 17.61 -4.80
C ALA A 323 -23.69 18.31 -6.10
N THR A 324 -23.96 19.62 -6.03
CA THR A 324 -24.04 20.45 -7.24
C THR A 324 -22.76 21.25 -7.35
N LEU A 325 -21.96 20.97 -8.40
CA LEU A 325 -20.67 21.60 -8.59
C LEU A 325 -20.87 22.96 -9.22
N VAL A 326 -20.76 24.02 -8.42
CA VAL A 326 -20.90 25.41 -8.88
C VAL A 326 -19.57 25.94 -9.38
N GLN A 327 -18.48 25.59 -8.70
CA GLN A 327 -17.15 26.10 -9.05
C GLN A 327 -16.06 25.11 -8.68
N TRP A 328 -15.21 24.79 -9.64
CA TRP A 328 -13.92 24.13 -9.41
C TRP A 328 -12.93 24.67 -10.43
N THR A 329 -12.24 25.73 -10.01
CA THR A 329 -11.36 26.56 -10.84
C THR A 329 -9.96 25.97 -10.95
N ALA A 330 -9.21 26.41 -11.97
CA ALA A 330 -7.83 25.96 -12.22
C ALA A 330 -6.85 26.25 -11.07
N ASP A 331 -7.11 27.28 -10.25
CA ASP A 331 -6.30 27.58 -9.06
C ASP A 331 -6.58 26.64 -7.86
N ALA A 332 -7.68 25.89 -7.91
CA ALA A 332 -8.05 24.79 -7.02
C ALA A 332 -7.94 23.42 -7.72
N SER A 333 -7.12 23.32 -8.77
CA SER A 333 -6.99 22.09 -9.55
C SER A 333 -6.31 20.97 -8.77
N ILE A 334 -6.61 19.74 -9.17
CA ILE A 334 -5.64 18.66 -9.04
C ILE A 334 -4.49 18.96 -10.00
N ASP A 335 -3.27 18.73 -9.53
CA ASP A 335 -2.06 19.33 -10.11
C ASP A 335 -0.94 18.30 -10.02
N ALA A 336 -0.34 17.99 -11.16
CA ALA A 336 0.68 16.95 -11.28
C ALA A 336 1.93 17.20 -10.42
N ALA A 337 2.35 18.45 -10.28
CA ALA A 337 3.54 18.79 -9.50
C ALA A 337 3.29 18.69 -7.99
N ILE A 338 2.04 18.88 -7.56
CA ILE A 338 1.66 18.89 -6.14
C ILE A 338 1.20 17.51 -5.68
N HIS A 339 0.30 16.88 -6.42
CA HIS A 339 -0.43 15.68 -6.00
C HIS A 339 0.16 14.40 -6.59
N SER A 340 1.48 14.24 -6.52
CA SER A 340 2.23 13.15 -7.15
C SER A 340 1.89 11.73 -6.68
N TRP A 341 1.07 11.61 -5.62
CA TRP A 341 0.61 10.34 -5.07
C TRP A 341 -0.87 10.06 -5.33
N MET A 342 -1.58 10.97 -6.00
CA MET A 342 -3.00 10.80 -6.28
C MET A 342 -3.18 9.65 -7.27
N THR A 343 -4.05 8.70 -6.95
CA THR A 343 -4.30 7.50 -7.75
C THR A 343 -5.71 7.43 -8.31
N TYR A 344 -6.69 8.03 -7.62
CA TYR A 344 -8.09 7.97 -8.04
C TYR A 344 -8.86 9.27 -7.82
N LEU A 345 -9.87 9.49 -8.65
CA LEU A 345 -10.84 10.58 -8.54
C LEU A 345 -12.26 10.05 -8.75
N VAL A 346 -13.14 10.23 -7.78
CA VAL A 346 -14.54 9.77 -7.87
C VAL A 346 -15.50 10.93 -7.73
N LEU A 347 -16.36 11.13 -8.73
CA LEU A 347 -17.49 12.04 -8.68
C LEU A 347 -18.76 11.23 -8.89
N ALA A 348 -19.58 11.11 -7.84
CA ALA A 348 -20.81 10.34 -7.91
C ALA A 348 -22.01 11.15 -7.44
N ARG A 349 -23.11 11.11 -8.21
CA ARG A 349 -24.31 11.95 -7.99
C ARG A 349 -23.95 13.44 -8.00
N VAL A 350 -23.16 13.87 -8.98
CA VAL A 350 -22.70 15.26 -9.10
C VAL A 350 -23.37 15.95 -10.27
N ASN A 351 -23.97 17.11 -10.00
CA ASN A 351 -24.48 17.99 -11.06
C ASN A 351 -23.32 18.83 -11.61
N MET A 352 -22.85 18.47 -12.80
CA MET A 352 -21.80 19.09 -13.61
C MET A 352 -22.07 18.82 -15.11
N THR A 353 -22.46 19.84 -15.87
CA THR A 353 -22.76 19.69 -17.32
C THR A 353 -21.50 19.50 -18.18
N THR A 354 -20.36 19.98 -17.69
CA THR A 354 -19.05 19.90 -18.35
C THR A 354 -18.00 19.50 -17.33
N LEU A 355 -16.85 18.98 -17.80
CA LEU A 355 -15.70 18.80 -16.94
C LEU A 355 -15.25 20.17 -16.38
N PRO A 356 -14.97 20.28 -15.07
CA PRO A 356 -14.54 21.53 -14.45
C PRO A 356 -13.07 21.85 -14.75
N ASP A 357 -12.72 23.15 -14.77
CA ASP A 357 -11.34 23.62 -15.02
C ASP A 357 -10.29 22.99 -14.09
N GLY A 358 -10.69 22.68 -12.84
CA GLY A 358 -9.84 22.00 -11.87
C GLY A 358 -9.42 20.58 -12.25
N MET A 359 -10.04 19.99 -13.27
CA MET A 359 -9.69 18.68 -13.85
C MET A 359 -9.05 18.79 -15.25
N LEU A 360 -8.92 20.00 -15.81
CA LEU A 360 -8.41 20.22 -17.16
C LEU A 360 -6.94 20.64 -17.20
N GLN A 361 -6.30 20.74 -16.04
CA GLN A 361 -4.84 20.82 -15.92
C GLN A 361 -4.23 19.43 -16.13
N PRO A 362 -2.92 19.34 -16.44
CA PRO A 362 -2.23 18.05 -16.52
C PRO A 362 -2.48 17.22 -15.25
N LEU A 363 -3.00 16.02 -15.44
CA LEU A 363 -3.29 15.10 -14.34
C LEU A 363 -2.00 14.65 -13.65
N PRO A 364 -2.04 14.36 -12.34
CA PRO A 364 -0.92 13.70 -11.67
C PRO A 364 -0.62 12.34 -12.29
N ASP A 365 0.66 12.06 -12.56
CA ASP A 365 1.11 10.85 -13.28
C ASP A 365 0.60 9.52 -12.71
N MET A 366 0.29 9.47 -11.42
CA MET A 366 -0.21 8.26 -10.75
C MET A 366 -1.74 8.15 -10.76
N LEU A 367 -2.46 9.18 -11.23
CA LEU A 367 -3.92 9.21 -11.29
C LEU A 367 -4.39 8.42 -12.50
N LEU A 368 -4.65 7.14 -12.28
CA LEU A 368 -4.99 6.18 -13.34
C LEU A 368 -6.46 5.76 -13.32
N ASP A 369 -7.22 6.22 -12.33
CA ASP A 369 -8.60 5.83 -12.08
C ASP A 369 -9.50 7.07 -11.93
N ILE A 370 -10.42 7.26 -12.88
CA ILE A 370 -11.39 8.36 -12.86
C ILE A 370 -12.79 7.79 -13.04
N GLU A 371 -13.66 8.05 -12.07
CA GLU A 371 -15.03 7.53 -12.07
C GLU A 371 -16.04 8.66 -11.90
N LEU A 372 -16.86 8.86 -12.94
CA LEU A 372 -17.93 9.84 -13.02
C LEU A 372 -19.27 9.08 -13.12
N SER A 373 -19.96 8.91 -12.01
CA SER A 373 -21.18 8.07 -11.95
C SER A 373 -22.41 8.89 -11.56
N VAL A 374 -23.51 8.75 -12.31
CA VAL A 374 -24.76 9.50 -12.07
C VAL A 374 -24.49 11.01 -12.09
N THR A 375 -24.13 11.52 -13.26
CA THR A 375 -23.92 12.96 -13.48
C THR A 375 -24.85 13.48 -14.57
N ASN A 376 -24.79 14.76 -14.90
CA ASN A 376 -25.44 15.35 -16.07
C ASN A 376 -24.43 15.86 -17.10
N LEU A 377 -23.25 15.22 -17.15
CA LEU A 377 -22.20 15.52 -18.12
C LEU A 377 -22.71 15.21 -19.53
N THR A 378 -22.65 16.21 -20.43
CA THR A 378 -23.19 16.08 -21.80
C THR A 378 -22.13 15.85 -22.87
N ALA A 379 -20.88 16.23 -22.60
CA ALA A 379 -19.76 16.06 -23.53
C ALA A 379 -18.41 16.08 -22.80
N LEU A 380 -17.38 15.52 -23.45
CA LEU A 380 -15.97 15.72 -23.10
C LEU A 380 -15.31 16.72 -24.07
N PRO A 381 -14.30 17.49 -23.64
CA PRO A 381 -13.52 18.33 -24.55
C PRO A 381 -12.84 17.48 -25.64
N ASP A 382 -12.83 17.95 -26.89
CA ASP A 382 -12.20 17.23 -28.01
C ASP A 382 -10.68 17.05 -27.83
N ASP A 383 -10.03 17.99 -27.12
CA ASP A 383 -8.61 18.01 -26.80
C ASP A 383 -8.27 17.32 -25.46
N LEU A 384 -9.20 16.56 -24.87
CA LEU A 384 -8.97 15.95 -23.56
C LEU A 384 -7.76 15.00 -23.56
N HIS A 385 -7.52 14.30 -24.67
CA HIS A 385 -6.36 13.43 -24.89
C HIS A 385 -5.01 14.18 -24.92
N GLU A 386 -5.01 15.51 -25.10
CA GLU A 386 -3.80 16.34 -24.99
C GLU A 386 -3.54 16.78 -23.53
N ARG A 387 -4.58 16.70 -22.68
CA ARG A 387 -4.56 17.18 -21.28
C ARG A 387 -4.39 16.04 -20.28
N TRP A 388 -5.01 14.90 -20.56
CA TRP A 388 -4.97 13.69 -19.74
C TRP A 388 -4.00 12.69 -20.37
N HIS A 389 -3.21 12.02 -19.54
CA HIS A 389 -2.45 10.85 -19.97
C HIS A 389 -3.35 9.62 -19.97
N ASP A 390 -2.86 8.53 -20.56
CA ASP A 390 -3.56 7.24 -20.60
C ASP A 390 -3.99 6.80 -19.18
N LEU A 391 -5.18 6.21 -19.10
CA LEU A 391 -5.80 5.78 -17.84
C LEU A 391 -5.93 4.26 -17.80
N THR A 392 -5.91 3.69 -16.60
CA THR A 392 -6.30 2.29 -16.43
C THR A 392 -7.81 2.17 -16.39
N VAL A 393 -8.48 3.08 -15.67
CA VAL A 393 -9.93 3.05 -15.46
C VAL A 393 -10.53 4.41 -15.80
N LEU A 394 -11.52 4.42 -16.70
CA LEU A 394 -12.38 5.58 -16.93
C LEU A 394 -13.84 5.13 -16.97
N TYR A 395 -14.58 5.50 -15.93
CA TYR A 395 -16.02 5.29 -15.88
C TYR A 395 -16.74 6.61 -16.07
N ILE A 396 -17.64 6.67 -17.04
CA ILE A 396 -18.60 7.74 -17.22
C ILE A 396 -19.96 7.06 -17.36
N GLU A 397 -20.64 6.89 -16.23
CA GLU A 397 -21.82 6.03 -16.13
C GLU A 397 -23.05 6.83 -15.73
N HIS A 398 -24.21 6.48 -16.31
CA HIS A 398 -25.48 7.15 -16.01
C HIS A 398 -25.38 8.68 -16.13
N ALA A 399 -24.72 9.15 -17.19
CA ALA A 399 -24.60 10.57 -17.53
C ALA A 399 -25.53 10.93 -18.72
N GLN A 400 -25.21 11.99 -19.46
CA GLN A 400 -26.05 12.50 -20.55
C GLN A 400 -25.28 12.62 -21.88
N LEU A 401 -24.31 11.74 -22.12
CA LEU A 401 -23.59 11.70 -23.39
C LEU A 401 -24.53 11.21 -24.50
N SER A 402 -24.72 12.03 -25.54
CA SER A 402 -25.53 11.68 -26.72
C SER A 402 -24.71 11.02 -27.85
N GLU A 403 -23.39 11.17 -27.82
CA GLU A 403 -22.46 10.61 -28.79
C GLU A 403 -21.21 10.05 -28.11
N PHE A 404 -20.50 9.17 -28.81
CA PHE A 404 -19.20 8.69 -28.34
C PHE A 404 -18.17 9.82 -28.42
N PRO A 405 -17.51 10.19 -27.30
CA PRO A 405 -16.58 11.32 -27.28
C PRO A 405 -15.36 11.12 -28.19
N ARG A 406 -15.05 12.10 -29.04
CA ARG A 406 -13.91 12.02 -29.97
C ARG A 406 -12.57 11.87 -29.27
N ALA A 407 -12.40 12.49 -28.11
CA ALA A 407 -11.16 12.39 -27.34
C ALA A 407 -10.82 10.93 -26.95
N LEU A 408 -11.82 10.07 -26.77
CA LEU A 408 -11.61 8.65 -26.44
C LEU A 408 -11.16 7.79 -27.63
N LEU A 409 -11.02 8.38 -28.83
CA LEU A 409 -10.36 7.73 -29.96
C LEU A 409 -8.83 7.76 -29.86
N HIS A 410 -8.30 8.66 -29.05
CA HIS A 410 -6.87 8.91 -28.90
C HIS A 410 -6.38 8.76 -27.47
N LEU A 411 -7.25 8.97 -26.47
CA LEU A 411 -6.94 8.70 -25.07
C LEU A 411 -7.05 7.19 -24.81
N ALA A 412 -5.92 6.52 -24.58
CA ALA A 412 -5.94 5.10 -24.28
C ALA A 412 -6.49 4.87 -22.87
N VAL A 413 -7.42 3.92 -22.76
CA VAL A 413 -8.00 3.47 -21.50
C VAL A 413 -8.08 1.95 -21.53
N ASP A 414 -7.63 1.28 -20.47
CA ASP A 414 -7.74 -0.19 -20.41
C ASP A 414 -9.18 -0.65 -20.10
N ASP A 415 -9.82 -0.04 -19.09
CA ASP A 415 -11.18 -0.34 -18.64
C ASP A 415 -12.10 0.88 -18.80
N LEU A 416 -12.87 0.89 -19.88
CA LEU A 416 -13.80 1.98 -20.23
C LEU A 416 -15.24 1.53 -20.02
N SER A 417 -15.99 2.31 -19.22
CA SER A 417 -17.44 2.17 -19.11
C SER A 417 -18.15 3.45 -19.47
N LEU A 418 -19.01 3.39 -20.50
CA LEU A 418 -19.99 4.41 -20.86
C LEU A 418 -21.41 3.87 -20.68
N CYS A 419 -21.64 3.12 -19.59
CA CYS A 419 -22.93 2.51 -19.26
C CYS A 419 -24.03 3.56 -19.04
N GLY A 420 -25.25 3.27 -19.52
CA GLY A 420 -26.45 4.07 -19.22
C GLY A 420 -26.39 5.51 -19.75
N GLN A 421 -25.84 5.72 -20.95
CA GLN A 421 -25.82 7.02 -21.63
C GLN A 421 -26.98 7.13 -22.64
N GLN A 422 -26.93 8.12 -23.53
CA GLN A 422 -27.93 8.35 -24.59
C GLN A 422 -27.36 8.10 -26.00
N ILE A 423 -26.38 7.20 -26.11
CA ILE A 423 -25.64 6.96 -27.36
C ILE A 423 -26.44 6.02 -28.27
N GLU A 424 -26.89 6.51 -29.44
CA GLU A 424 -27.64 5.71 -30.42
C GLU A 424 -26.76 4.97 -31.44
N THR A 425 -25.60 5.54 -31.80
CA THR A 425 -24.67 4.97 -32.78
C THR A 425 -23.22 5.32 -32.42
N ILE A 426 -22.27 4.47 -32.83
CA ILE A 426 -20.84 4.70 -32.57
C ILE A 426 -20.01 4.49 -33.85
N PRO A 427 -20.16 5.36 -34.88
CA PRO A 427 -19.35 5.25 -36.09
C PRO A 427 -17.84 5.45 -35.80
N ALA A 428 -17.53 6.19 -34.73
CA ALA A 428 -16.19 6.57 -34.34
C ALA A 428 -15.28 5.38 -33.97
N LEU A 429 -15.83 4.26 -33.50
CA LEU A 429 -15.05 3.05 -33.18
C LEU A 429 -14.25 2.50 -34.36
N ALA A 430 -14.65 2.80 -35.60
CA ALA A 430 -13.87 2.45 -36.80
C ALA A 430 -12.49 3.15 -36.84
N GLY A 431 -12.35 4.30 -36.18
CA GLY A 431 -11.13 5.09 -36.09
C GLY A 431 -10.31 4.84 -34.83
N LEU A 432 -10.68 3.86 -34.00
CA LEU A 432 -9.97 3.55 -32.75
C LEU A 432 -8.55 3.07 -33.05
N THR A 433 -7.56 3.57 -32.30
CA THR A 433 -6.13 3.23 -32.50
C THR A 433 -5.53 2.38 -31.38
N HIS A 434 -6.32 1.99 -30.39
CA HIS A 434 -5.88 1.22 -29.23
C HIS A 434 -6.93 0.17 -28.83
N SER A 435 -6.48 -0.91 -28.20
CA SER A 435 -7.35 -1.97 -27.65
C SER A 435 -7.94 -1.55 -26.30
N TYR A 436 -9.07 -2.16 -25.94
CA TYR A 436 -9.62 -2.07 -24.57
C TYR A 436 -9.51 -3.44 -23.89
N PHE A 437 -9.09 -3.50 -22.64
CA PHE A 437 -9.28 -4.72 -21.87
C PHE A 437 -10.76 -4.91 -21.55
N VAL A 438 -11.47 -3.83 -21.23
CA VAL A 438 -12.92 -3.85 -21.11
C VAL A 438 -13.57 -2.63 -21.77
N LEU A 439 -14.64 -2.88 -22.53
CA LEU A 439 -15.58 -1.87 -22.99
C LEU A 439 -17.01 -2.20 -22.54
N THR A 440 -17.57 -1.37 -21.67
CA THR A 440 -19.00 -1.44 -21.30
C THR A 440 -19.78 -0.31 -21.97
N LEU A 441 -20.80 -0.67 -22.75
CA LEU A 441 -21.75 0.22 -23.41
C LEU A 441 -23.21 -0.14 -23.07
N ALA A 442 -23.41 -0.96 -22.05
CA ALA A 442 -24.71 -1.45 -21.61
C ALA A 442 -25.72 -0.33 -21.32
N GLY A 443 -27.00 -0.61 -21.50
CA GLY A 443 -28.09 0.32 -21.20
C GLY A 443 -28.16 1.57 -22.09
N ASN A 444 -27.39 1.62 -23.19
CA ASN A 444 -27.49 2.67 -24.20
C ASN A 444 -28.58 2.33 -25.24
N PRO A 445 -29.25 3.32 -25.86
CA PRO A 445 -30.16 3.10 -26.98
C PRO A 445 -29.42 2.77 -28.30
N LEU A 446 -28.31 2.03 -28.22
CA LEU A 446 -27.39 1.75 -29.30
C LEU A 446 -28.03 0.81 -30.34
N ARG A 447 -28.21 1.30 -31.58
CA ARG A 447 -28.88 0.54 -32.66
C ARG A 447 -27.92 -0.09 -33.65
N ALA A 448 -26.73 0.48 -33.79
CA ALA A 448 -25.74 0.01 -34.76
C ALA A 448 -24.31 0.27 -34.27
N LEU A 449 -23.44 -0.68 -34.61
CA LEU A 449 -21.99 -0.62 -34.46
C LEU A 449 -21.35 -0.55 -35.86
N PRO A 450 -20.11 -0.07 -35.98
CA PRO A 450 -19.43 -0.01 -37.28
C PRO A 450 -19.25 -1.43 -37.84
N ALA A 451 -19.34 -1.56 -39.17
CA ALA A 451 -19.18 -2.85 -39.83
C ALA A 451 -17.77 -3.44 -39.66
N THR A 452 -16.76 -2.56 -39.54
CA THR A 452 -15.34 -2.91 -39.41
C THR A 452 -14.66 -1.97 -38.45
N ILE A 453 -13.62 -2.48 -37.78
CA ILE A 453 -12.66 -1.70 -36.99
C ILE A 453 -11.24 -2.10 -37.43
N GLN A 454 -10.21 -1.41 -36.91
CA GLN A 454 -8.83 -1.71 -37.29
C GLN A 454 -8.47 -3.17 -36.93
N PRO A 455 -7.78 -3.92 -37.81
CA PRO A 455 -7.47 -5.34 -37.59
C PRO A 455 -6.69 -5.63 -36.31
N GLU A 456 -5.85 -4.68 -35.87
CA GLU A 456 -4.98 -4.79 -34.70
C GLU A 456 -5.71 -4.52 -33.38
N VAL A 457 -6.88 -3.87 -33.44
CA VAL A 457 -7.69 -3.55 -32.27
C VAL A 457 -8.40 -4.81 -31.79
N THR A 458 -8.28 -5.05 -30.49
CA THR A 458 -8.91 -6.19 -29.80
C THR A 458 -9.58 -5.72 -28.51
N PHE A 459 -10.51 -6.54 -28.03
CA PHE A 459 -11.19 -6.31 -26.76
C PHE A 459 -11.06 -7.54 -25.87
N GLY A 460 -10.80 -7.37 -24.58
CA GLY A 460 -10.91 -8.47 -23.62
C GLY A 460 -12.39 -8.82 -23.40
N PHE A 461 -13.11 -7.90 -22.76
CA PHE A 461 -14.52 -7.98 -22.42
C PHE A 461 -15.32 -6.89 -23.13
N VAL A 462 -16.48 -7.24 -23.68
CA VAL A 462 -17.43 -6.28 -24.25
C VAL A 462 -18.82 -6.53 -23.69
N VAL A 463 -19.39 -5.51 -23.03
CA VAL A 463 -20.72 -5.59 -22.43
C VAL A 463 -21.66 -4.63 -23.16
N LEU A 464 -22.61 -5.19 -23.90
CA LEU A 464 -23.60 -4.49 -24.73
C LEU A 464 -25.04 -4.83 -24.31
N ASP A 465 -25.20 -5.31 -23.09
CA ASP A 465 -26.49 -5.69 -22.50
C ASP A 465 -27.49 -4.54 -22.54
N ASP A 466 -28.76 -4.90 -22.72
CA ASP A 466 -29.90 -3.97 -22.69
C ASP A 466 -29.75 -2.80 -23.70
N THR A 467 -29.08 -3.05 -24.83
CA THR A 467 -29.01 -2.12 -25.98
C THR A 467 -30.06 -2.44 -27.05
N LEU A 468 -30.15 -1.62 -28.11
CA LEU A 468 -31.11 -1.77 -29.22
C LEU A 468 -30.49 -2.43 -30.47
N LEU A 469 -29.42 -3.22 -30.30
CA LEU A 469 -28.74 -3.89 -31.39
C LEU A 469 -29.59 -5.02 -31.98
N SER A 470 -29.85 -4.95 -33.28
CA SER A 470 -30.56 -5.99 -34.05
C SER A 470 -29.64 -6.89 -34.88
N SER A 471 -28.35 -6.55 -34.97
CA SER A 471 -27.33 -7.29 -35.73
C SER A 471 -25.96 -7.09 -35.10
N ALA A 472 -25.13 -8.14 -35.10
CA ALA A 472 -23.75 -8.08 -34.64
C ALA A 472 -22.77 -8.05 -35.84
N PRO A 473 -21.87 -7.06 -35.94
CA PRO A 473 -20.77 -7.12 -36.91
C PRO A 473 -19.78 -8.24 -36.55
N LEU A 474 -19.07 -8.77 -37.56
CA LEU A 474 -18.16 -9.92 -37.40
C LEU A 474 -17.06 -9.69 -36.36
N TRP A 475 -16.56 -8.46 -36.24
CA TRP A 475 -15.49 -8.15 -35.28
C TRP A 475 -15.90 -8.37 -33.82
N LEU A 476 -17.18 -8.27 -33.45
CA LEU A 476 -17.62 -8.61 -32.08
C LEU A 476 -17.36 -10.08 -31.74
N LEU A 477 -17.34 -10.94 -32.75
CA LEU A 477 -17.17 -12.38 -32.60
C LEU A 477 -15.72 -12.83 -32.81
N ASP A 478 -14.91 -12.04 -33.51
CA ASP A 478 -13.53 -12.40 -33.85
C ASP A 478 -12.48 -11.63 -33.05
N GLN A 479 -12.75 -10.37 -32.68
CA GLN A 479 -11.79 -9.47 -32.02
C GLN A 479 -12.07 -9.25 -30.53
N VAL A 480 -13.20 -9.75 -30.02
CA VAL A 480 -13.42 -9.91 -28.57
C VAL A 480 -12.77 -11.23 -28.14
N LEU A 481 -11.94 -11.22 -27.11
CA LEU A 481 -11.06 -12.35 -26.78
C LEU A 481 -11.54 -13.17 -25.59
N ILE A 482 -12.20 -12.56 -24.61
CA ILE A 482 -12.57 -13.22 -23.36
C ILE A 482 -14.09 -13.41 -23.28
N GLU A 483 -14.86 -12.33 -23.19
CA GLU A 483 -16.31 -12.41 -23.01
C GLU A 483 -17.05 -11.30 -23.76
N LEU A 484 -18.20 -11.66 -24.33
CA LEU A 484 -19.14 -10.76 -24.99
C LEU A 484 -20.51 -10.98 -24.35
N ASN A 485 -21.16 -9.91 -23.89
CA ASN A 485 -22.52 -9.95 -23.36
C ASN A 485 -23.43 -9.07 -24.22
N LEU A 486 -24.56 -9.64 -24.66
CA LEU A 486 -25.57 -9.03 -25.52
C LEU A 486 -26.99 -9.27 -24.95
N HIS A 487 -27.10 -9.64 -23.69
CA HIS A 487 -28.36 -10.00 -23.05
C HIS A 487 -29.37 -8.85 -23.18
N GLY A 488 -30.64 -9.18 -23.44
CA GLY A 488 -31.70 -8.17 -23.55
C GLY A 488 -31.73 -7.37 -24.86
N THR A 489 -30.80 -7.61 -25.78
CA THR A 489 -30.81 -6.96 -27.11
C THR A 489 -31.85 -7.57 -28.06
N PRO A 490 -32.41 -6.79 -29.02
CA PRO A 490 -33.28 -7.34 -30.07
C PRO A 490 -32.66 -8.50 -30.86
N LEU A 491 -31.34 -8.49 -31.05
CA LEU A 491 -30.58 -9.58 -31.66
C LEU A 491 -30.77 -10.90 -30.89
N CYS A 492 -30.61 -10.86 -29.57
CA CYS A 492 -30.75 -12.04 -28.71
C CYS A 492 -32.21 -12.48 -28.56
N LEU A 493 -33.15 -11.52 -28.51
CA LEU A 493 -34.58 -11.83 -28.41
C LEU A 493 -35.14 -12.52 -29.66
N ASN A 494 -34.58 -12.20 -30.84
CA ASN A 494 -35.02 -12.76 -32.11
C ASN A 494 -34.18 -13.99 -32.56
N ALA A 495 -33.11 -14.34 -31.84
CA ALA A 495 -32.26 -15.47 -32.19
C ALA A 495 -33.00 -16.80 -31.96
N THR A 496 -33.17 -17.60 -33.02
CA THR A 496 -33.70 -18.96 -32.92
C THR A 496 -32.64 -19.91 -32.37
N HIS A 497 -33.00 -20.75 -31.40
CA HIS A 497 -32.10 -21.62 -30.61
C HIS A 497 -31.34 -22.73 -31.39
N GLU A 498 -31.42 -22.80 -32.73
CA GLU A 498 -30.70 -23.80 -33.52
C GLU A 498 -29.32 -23.28 -33.95
N ALA A 499 -28.36 -23.30 -33.02
CA ALA A 499 -26.97 -22.93 -33.31
C ALA A 499 -26.23 -24.07 -34.03
N THR A 500 -26.01 -23.92 -35.35
CA THR A 500 -25.34 -24.94 -36.17
C THR A 500 -23.87 -24.62 -36.47
N SER A 501 -23.46 -23.35 -36.37
CA SER A 501 -22.06 -22.91 -36.55
C SER A 501 -21.39 -22.50 -35.23
N LEU A 502 -20.05 -22.47 -35.21
CA LEU A 502 -19.26 -21.97 -34.07
C LEU A 502 -19.59 -20.51 -33.73
N VAL A 503 -19.90 -19.71 -34.76
CA VAL A 503 -20.34 -18.32 -34.63
C VAL A 503 -21.67 -18.24 -33.91
N ASP A 504 -22.63 -19.09 -34.29
CA ASP A 504 -23.95 -19.13 -33.64
C ASP A 504 -23.84 -19.57 -32.18
N GLN A 505 -22.93 -20.50 -31.86
CA GLN A 505 -22.67 -20.91 -30.47
C GLN A 505 -22.05 -19.80 -29.62
N ARG A 506 -21.12 -19.02 -30.19
CA ARG A 506 -20.53 -17.87 -29.49
C ARG A 506 -21.58 -16.79 -29.26
N LEU A 507 -22.42 -16.50 -30.26
CA LEU A 507 -23.52 -15.56 -30.14
C LEU A 507 -24.56 -16.03 -29.11
N ALA A 508 -24.93 -17.32 -29.13
CA ALA A 508 -25.86 -17.88 -28.14
C ALA A 508 -25.34 -17.73 -26.71
N ARG A 509 -24.05 -18.00 -26.47
CA ARG A 509 -23.41 -17.76 -25.16
C ARG A 509 -23.45 -16.28 -24.76
N ALA A 510 -23.21 -15.37 -25.70
CA ALA A 510 -23.27 -13.94 -25.43
C ALA A 510 -24.69 -13.46 -25.05
N CYS A 511 -25.72 -14.16 -25.48
CA CYS A 511 -27.12 -13.85 -25.16
C CYS A 511 -27.61 -14.48 -23.84
N GLU A 512 -26.92 -15.49 -23.31
CA GLU A 512 -27.45 -16.36 -22.26
C GLU A 512 -27.46 -15.70 -20.86
N ALA A 513 -26.37 -15.02 -20.50
CA ALA A 513 -26.21 -14.42 -19.18
C ALA A 513 -26.03 -12.90 -19.27
N ARG A 514 -26.83 -12.18 -18.46
CA ARG A 514 -26.64 -10.76 -18.20
C ARG A 514 -25.37 -10.57 -17.39
N ALA A 515 -24.52 -9.64 -17.81
CA ALA A 515 -23.30 -9.29 -17.11
C ALA A 515 -23.59 -8.71 -15.73
N LEU A 516 -22.75 -9.04 -14.74
CA LEU A 516 -22.82 -8.47 -13.39
C LEU A 516 -22.59 -6.95 -13.36
N THR A 517 -21.91 -6.42 -14.38
CA THR A 517 -21.58 -4.99 -14.54
C THR A 517 -22.50 -4.28 -15.54
N ALA A 518 -23.59 -4.91 -15.97
CA ALA A 518 -24.53 -4.33 -16.94
C ALA A 518 -25.23 -3.06 -16.42
N ASP A 519 -25.39 -2.92 -15.10
CA ASP A 519 -25.97 -1.72 -14.47
C ASP A 519 -24.91 -0.65 -14.15
N GLY A 520 -23.66 -0.87 -14.57
CA GLY A 520 -22.49 -0.03 -14.27
C GLY A 520 -21.42 -0.81 -13.49
N ARG A 521 -20.17 -0.38 -13.66
CA ARG A 521 -18.99 -0.86 -12.92
C ARG A 521 -18.83 -0.13 -11.59
N PHE A 522 -19.25 1.13 -11.52
CA PHE A 522 -19.29 1.85 -10.25
C PHE A 522 -20.39 1.25 -9.36
N PRO A 523 -20.07 0.76 -8.14
CA PRO A 523 -21.02 0.06 -7.28
C PRO A 523 -21.94 1.06 -6.56
N LEU A 524 -22.82 1.70 -7.31
CA LEU A 524 -23.66 2.81 -6.85
C LEU A 524 -24.51 2.43 -5.63
N ALA A 525 -25.07 1.21 -5.61
CA ALA A 525 -25.91 0.73 -4.51
C ALA A 525 -25.13 0.64 -3.18
N LEU A 526 -23.94 0.02 -3.22
CA LEU A 526 -23.03 -0.08 -2.08
C LEU A 526 -22.59 1.31 -1.60
N ALA A 527 -22.11 2.14 -2.52
CA ALA A 527 -21.64 3.49 -2.24
C ALA A 527 -22.73 4.39 -1.63
N THR A 528 -23.98 4.23 -2.07
CA THR A 528 -25.14 4.96 -1.52
C THR A 528 -25.41 4.57 -0.07
N GLY A 529 -25.26 3.30 0.29
CA GLY A 529 -25.43 2.84 1.67
C GLY A 529 -24.38 3.42 2.64
N LEU A 530 -23.16 3.66 2.16
CA LEU A 530 -22.05 4.17 2.97
C LEU A 530 -22.07 5.70 3.16
N ARG A 531 -22.81 6.44 2.32
CA ARG A 531 -22.78 7.91 2.25
C ARG A 531 -24.18 8.52 2.41
N GLN A 532 -24.82 8.16 3.52
CA GLN A 532 -26.09 8.77 3.95
C GLN A 532 -25.87 10.16 4.56
N PRO A 533 -26.82 11.09 4.36
CA PRO A 533 -26.70 12.48 4.80
C PRO A 533 -26.35 12.65 6.28
#